data_AF-A0A957FA12-F1
#
_entry.id   AF-A0A957FA12-F1
#
_cell.length_a   1.000
_cell.length_b   1.000
_cell.length_c   1.000
_cell.angle_alpha   90.00
_cell.angle_beta   90.00
_cell.angle_gamma   90.00
#
_symmetry.space_group_name_H-M   'P 1'
#
loop_
_entity.id
_entity.type
_entity.pdbx_description
1 polymer ?
#
loop_
_entity_poly.entity_id
_entity_poly.type
_entity_poly.pdbx_seq_one_letter_code
_entity_poly.pdbx_strand_id
1 'polypeptide(L)' 'MLDSSANTLIAFCPECDTRIRFHTQPRMGQLVTCRECGEISEVIRVNPVRLDWAYAEEEEQYRYDQYTSQPRQNDLRA' A
#
# COMPACT_ATOMS: atom_id res chain seq x y z
N MET A 1 22.28 -33.93 7.44
CA MET A 1 21.07 -33.57 6.68
C MET A 1 20.22 -32.74 7.61
N LEU A 2 20.37 -31.42 7.62
CA LEU A 2 19.55 -30.54 8.47
C LEU A 2 18.29 -30.26 7.67
N ASP A 3 17.15 -30.81 8.08
CA ASP A 3 15.87 -30.27 7.65
C ASP A 3 15.72 -28.93 8.38
N SER A 4 16.26 -27.89 7.74
CA SER A 4 15.96 -26.51 8.09
C SER A 4 14.44 -26.40 8.08
N SER A 5 13.86 -26.39 9.29
CA SER A 5 12.44 -26.33 9.54
C SER A 5 11.84 -25.33 8.56
N ALA A 6 11.01 -25.82 7.64
CA ALA A 6 10.26 -24.99 6.72
C ALA A 6 9.30 -24.15 7.56
N ASN A 7 9.84 -23.06 8.10
CA ASN A 7 9.15 -22.17 9.00
C ASN A 7 8.09 -21.49 8.13
N THR A 8 6.88 -22.05 8.18
CA THR A 8 5.77 -21.52 7.39
C THR A 8 5.56 -20.11 7.90
N LEU A 9 5.88 -19.13 7.06
CA LEU A 9 5.69 -17.73 7.38
C LEU A 9 4.19 -17.45 7.29
N ILE A 10 3.59 -17.12 8.43
CA ILE A 10 2.15 -16.93 8.57
C ILE A 10 1.89 -15.50 9.05
N ALA A 11 0.88 -14.88 8.46
CA ALA A 11 0.23 -13.68 8.99
C ALA A 11 -1.28 -13.89 9.02
N PHE A 12 -2.00 -12.95 9.62
CA PHE A 12 -3.46 -12.94 9.66
C PHE A 12 -3.95 -11.75 8.83
N CYS A 13 -5.01 -11.96 8.06
CA CYS A 13 -5.71 -10.90 7.37
C CYS A 13 -6.36 -9.97 8.41
N PRO A 14 -6.12 -8.64 8.37
CA PRO A 14 -6.70 -7.70 9.33
C PRO A 14 -8.23 -7.54 9.19
N GLU A 15 -8.81 -7.94 8.06
CA GLU A 15 -10.24 -7.82 7.77
C GLU A 15 -11.07 -9.02 8.22
N CYS A 16 -10.61 -10.24 7.95
CA CYS A 16 -11.39 -11.47 8.18
C CYS A 16 -10.70 -12.51 9.06
N ASP A 17 -9.57 -12.18 9.69
CA ASP A 17 -8.78 -13.05 10.57
C ASP A 17 -8.29 -14.38 9.95
N THR A 18 -8.39 -14.53 8.63
CA THR A 18 -7.89 -15.73 7.94
C THR A 18 -6.37 -15.76 7.96
N ARG A 19 -5.80 -16.97 8.13
CA ARG A 19 -4.36 -17.23 7.99
C ARG A 19 -3.89 -17.12 6.53
N ILE A 20 -2.93 -16.23 6.30
CA ILE A 20 -2.20 -16.10 5.05
C ILE A 20 -0.85 -16.80 5.18
N ARG A 21 -0.53 -17.72 4.26
CA ARG A 21 0.74 -18.46 4.21
C ARG A 21 1.64 -17.92 3.11
N PHE A 22 2.87 -17.59 3.45
CA PHE A 22 3.88 -17.14 2.50
C PHE A 22 4.78 -18.30 2.09
N HIS A 23 5.04 -18.44 0.79
CA HIS A 23 5.91 -19.48 0.24
C HIS A 23 7.39 -19.09 0.35
N THR A 24 7.66 -17.79 0.40
CA THR A 24 8.98 -17.17 0.53
C THR A 24 8.91 -16.04 1.56
N GLN A 25 10.05 -15.54 2.00
CA GLN A 25 10.10 -14.39 2.92
C GLN A 25 9.43 -13.15 2.27
N PRO A 26 8.33 -12.62 2.84
CA PRO A 26 7.73 -11.39 2.33
C PRO A 26 8.65 -10.20 2.54
N ARG A 27 8.49 -9.18 1.69
CA ARG A 27 9.23 -7.91 1.76
C ARG A 27 8.39 -6.85 2.46
N MET A 28 9.04 -5.93 3.17
CA MET A 28 8.37 -4.71 3.66
C MET A 28 7.76 -3.94 2.48
N GLY A 29 6.54 -3.44 2.66
CA GLY A 29 5.80 -2.73 1.60
C GLY A 29 5.14 -3.63 0.56
N GLN A 30 5.28 -4.95 0.67
CA GLN A 30 4.66 -5.87 -0.27
C GLN A 30 3.13 -5.89 -0.08
N LEU A 31 2.39 -5.71 -1.17
CA LEU A 31 0.94 -5.89 -1.20
C LEU A 31 0.58 -7.37 -1.35
N VAL A 32 -0.42 -7.81 -0.58
CA VAL A 32 -0.89 -9.19 -0.52
C VAL A 32 -2.41 -9.17 -0.55
N THR A 33 -3.02 -9.89 -1.50
CA THR A 33 -4.47 -10.05 -1.55
C THR A 33 -4.90 -11.26 -0.72
N CYS A 34 -5.83 -11.05 0.21
CA CYS A 34 -6.46 -12.14 0.95
C CYS A 34 -7.35 -12.96 0.00
N ARG A 35 -7.15 -14.28 -0.04
CA ARG A 35 -7.94 -15.17 -0.92
C ARG A 35 -9.37 -15.42 -0.44
N GLU A 36 -9.64 -15.15 0.85
CA GLU A 36 -10.97 -15.39 1.43
C GLU A 36 -11.90 -14.17 1.31
N CYS A 37 -11.43 -12.96 1.62
CA CYS A 37 -12.25 -11.74 1.54
C CYS A 37 -11.91 -10.81 0.37
N GLY A 38 -10.78 -11.02 -0.31
CA GLY A 38 -10.33 -10.17 -1.42
C GLY A 38 -9.59 -8.89 -0.99
N GLU A 39 -9.47 -8.62 0.31
CA GLU A 39 -8.80 -7.41 0.82
C GLU A 39 -7.32 -7.35 0.42
N ILE A 40 -6.83 -6.15 0.09
CA ILE A 40 -5.43 -5.89 -0.21
C ILE A 40 -4.76 -5.37 1.07
N SER A 41 -3.76 -6.10 1.57
CA SER A 41 -3.03 -5.72 2.78
C SER A 41 -1.55 -5.56 2.50
N GLU A 42 -0.91 -4.60 3.15
CA GLU A 42 0.52 -4.32 3.04
C GLU A 42 1.31 -5.03 4.14
N VAL A 43 2.49 -5.55 3.81
CA VAL A 43 3.45 -6.10 4.78
C VAL A 43 4.17 -4.97 5.52
N ILE A 44 3.79 -4.74 6.78
CA ILE A 44 4.38 -3.73 7.68
C ILE A 44 5.44 -4.29 8.64
N ARG A 45 5.64 -5.62 8.67
CA ARG A 45 6.73 -6.28 9.41
C ARG A 45 7.03 -7.65 8.79
N VAL A 46 8.30 -8.06 8.79
CA VAL A 46 8.74 -9.34 8.19
C VAL A 46 9.17 -10.41 9.21
N ASN A 47 9.38 -10.06 10.48
CA ASN A 47 9.72 -11.00 11.55
C ASN A 47 9.19 -10.51 12.92
N PRO A 48 8.07 -11.06 13.44
CA PRO A 48 7.11 -11.91 12.72
C PRO A 48 6.37 -11.12 11.63
N VAL A 49 5.79 -11.83 10.66
CA VAL A 49 5.04 -11.17 9.59
C VAL A 49 3.79 -10.49 10.17
N ARG A 50 3.59 -9.22 9.83
CA ARG A 50 2.39 -8.43 10.16
C ARG A 50 1.88 -7.72 8.91
N LEU A 51 0.57 -7.67 8.79
CA LEU A 51 -0.14 -7.01 7.70
C LEU A 51 -0.97 -5.85 8.27
N ASP A 52 -1.17 -4.83 7.46
CA ASP A 52 -2.12 -3.73 7.70
C ASP A 52 -2.93 -3.47 6.41
N TRP A 53 -4.05 -2.76 6.50
CA TRP A 53 -4.83 -2.39 5.31
C TRP A 53 -3.95 -1.56 4.36
N ALA A 54 -3.93 -1.93 3.07
CA ALA A 54 -3.22 -1.16 2.08
C ALA A 54 -4.04 0.07 1.71
N TYR A 55 -3.63 1.24 2.21
CA TYR A 55 -4.20 2.48 1.69
C TYR A 55 -3.84 2.59 0.22
N ALA A 56 -4.83 2.79 -0.64
CA ALA A 56 -4.55 3.21 -2.01
C ALA A 56 -3.83 4.56 -1.91
N GLU A 57 -2.56 4.62 -2.31
CA GLU A 57 -1.92 5.87 -2.66
C GLU A 57 -2.70 6.41 -3.86
N GLU A 58 -3.80 7.13 -3.61
CA GLU A 58 -4.38 8.02 -4.60
C GLU A 58 -3.25 8.97 -4.98
N GLU A 59 -2.64 8.75 -6.15
CA GLU A 59 -1.66 9.66 -6.72
C GLU A 59 -2.23 11.06 -6.61
N GLU A 60 -1.69 11.86 -5.68
CA GLU A 60 -2.12 13.24 -5.48
C GLU A 60 -1.74 14.04 -6.72
N GLN A 61 -2.57 13.99 -7.76
CA GLN A 61 -2.48 14.86 -8.92
C GLN A 61 -2.94 16.27 -8.48
N TYR A 62 -2.11 16.95 -7.69
CA TYR A 62 -2.25 18.37 -7.42
C TYR A 62 -2.06 19.15 -8.72
N ARG A 63 -3.17 19.36 -9.43
CA ARG A 63 -3.31 20.27 -10.56
C ARG A 63 -3.00 21.70 -10.09
N TYR A 64 -1.77 22.15 -10.31
CA TYR A 64 -1.31 23.52 -10.01
C TYR A 64 -1.78 24.56 -11.05
N ASP A 65 -3.02 24.47 -11.55
CA ASP A 65 -3.50 25.28 -12.70
C ASP A 65 -4.50 26.39 -12.31
N GLN A 66 -4.30 27.09 -11.18
CA GLN A 66 -5.18 28.23 -10.83
C GLN A 66 -4.47 29.55 -10.48
N TYR A 67 -3.15 29.66 -10.62
CA TYR A 67 -2.42 30.89 -10.21
C TYR A 67 -1.84 31.74 -11.34
N THR A 68 -1.97 31.35 -12.61
CA THR A 68 -1.32 32.08 -13.74
C THR A 68 -2.27 32.84 -14.67
N SER A 69 -3.55 32.98 -14.32
CA SER A 69 -4.50 33.79 -15.09
C SER A 69 -5.17 34.85 -14.23
N GLN A 70 -4.37 35.69 -13.57
CA GLN A 70 -4.77 37.10 -13.41
C GLN A 70 -4.26 37.86 -14.64
N PRO A 71 -5.09 38.09 -15.68
CA PRO A 71 -4.75 39.11 -16.66
C PRO A 71 -4.59 40.43 -15.91
N ARG A 72 -3.44 41.11 -16.05
CA ARG A 72 -3.28 42.49 -15.60
C ARG A 72 -4.36 43.31 -16.28
N GLN A 73 -5.41 43.63 -15.54
CA GLN A 73 -6.46 44.52 -16.01
C GLN A 73 -5.83 45.89 -16.25
N ASN A 74 -5.59 46.14 -17.54
CA ASN A 74 -5.61 47.44 -18.20
C ASN A 74 -4.38 48.34 -18.03
N ASP A 75 -3.37 47.99 -18.82
CA ASP A 75 -2.68 48.95 -19.72
C ASP A 75 -3.64 49.44 -20.84
N LEU A 76 -4.77 50.06 -20.49
CA LEU A 76 -5.69 50.68 -21.45
C LEU A 76 -5.99 52.12 -21.04
N ARG A 77 -5.10 53.01 -21.48
CA ARG A 77 -5.38 54.35 -22.04
C ARG A 77 -6.73 55.00 -21.65
N ALA A 78 -6.64 56.06 -20.85
CA ALA A 78 -7.23 57.37 -21.13
C ALA A 78 -6.44 58.44 -20.38
#